data_AF-A0A1L5NRV3-F1
#
_entry.id   AF-A0A1L5NRV3-F1
#
_cell.length_a   1.000
_cell.length_b   1.000
_cell.length_c   1.000
_cell.angle_alpha   90.00
_cell.angle_beta   90.00
_cell.angle_gamma   90.00
#
_symmetry.space_group_name_H-M   'P 1'
#
loop_
_entity.id
_entity.type
_entity.pdbx_description
1 polymer ?
#
loop_
_entity_poly.entity_id
_entity_poly.type
_entity_poly.pdbx_seq_one_letter_code
_entity_poly.pdbx_strand_id
1 'polypeptide(L)' 'MRDKGLEQQHCFEAALGAGTTIEAAAAAASSLYGACAKTAVAWCAIHARSDGRRGDFAFWVRVFRHLGDDG' A
#
# COMPACT_ATOMS: atom_id res chain seq x y z
N MET A 1 21.67 7.20 -5.99
CA MET A 1 20.80 6.03 -6.24
C MET A 1 19.76 5.86 -5.12
N ARG A 2 18.97 6.89 -4.76
CA ARG A 2 18.09 6.78 -3.58
C ARG A 2 16.71 7.44 -3.63
N ASP A 3 16.23 7.86 -4.81
CA ASP A 3 14.94 8.60 -4.87
C ASP A 3 13.84 7.85 -5.61
N LYS A 4 14.18 6.77 -6.33
CA LYS A 4 13.17 6.00 -7.07
C LYS A 4 12.10 5.46 -6.14
N GLY A 5 12.45 4.92 -4.97
CA GLY A 5 11.48 4.35 -4.03
C GLY A 5 10.38 5.31 -3.56
N LEU A 6 10.72 6.57 -3.24
CA LEU A 6 9.75 7.57 -2.78
C LEU A 6 8.84 8.07 -3.90
N GLU A 7 9.35 8.25 -5.13
CA GLU A 7 8.50 8.69 -6.25
C GLU A 7 7.42 7.65 -6.57
N GLN A 8 7.76 6.37 -6.52
CA GLN A 8 6.79 5.30 -6.84
C GLN A 8 5.75 5.19 -5.72
N GLN A 9 6.14 5.49 -4.48
CA GLN A 9 5.22 5.56 -3.33
C GLN A 9 4.22 6.69 -3.46
N HIS A 10 4.65 7.91 -3.81
CA HIS A 10 3.75 9.03 -4.04
C HIS A 10 2.80 8.78 -5.22
N CYS A 11 3.28 8.19 -6.31
CA CYS A 11 2.42 7.77 -7.42
C CYS A 11 1.42 6.69 -7.01
N PHE A 12 1.81 5.78 -6.12
CA PHE A 12 0.93 4.73 -5.61
C PHE A 12 -0.17 5.29 -4.70
N GLU A 13 0.18 6.13 -3.72
CA GLU A 13 -0.82 6.81 -2.88
C GLU A 13 -1.71 7.75 -3.70
N ALA A 14 -1.18 8.41 -4.73
CA ALA A 14 -1.99 9.21 -5.67
C ALA A 14 -2.91 8.36 -6.55
N ALA A 15 -2.49 7.16 -6.96
CA ALA A 15 -3.32 6.22 -7.72
C ALA A 15 -4.45 5.62 -6.87
N LEU A 16 -4.23 5.52 -5.56
CA LEU A 16 -5.21 5.04 -4.59
C LEU A 16 -6.06 6.22 -4.13
N GLY A 17 -6.97 6.67 -5.00
CA GLY A 17 -7.92 7.72 -4.66
C GLY A 17 -8.71 7.39 -3.39
N ALA A 18 -9.13 8.43 -2.66
CA ALA A 18 -9.96 8.32 -1.47
C ALA A 18 -11.26 7.55 -1.80
N GLY A 19 -11.31 6.26 -1.42
CA GLY A 19 -12.41 5.36 -1.75
C GLY A 19 -12.01 4.02 -2.37
N THR A 20 -10.71 3.72 -2.52
CA THR A 20 -10.25 2.42 -3.01
C THR A 20 -10.60 1.27 -2.05
N THR A 21 -11.01 0.11 -2.59
CA THR A 21 -11.28 -1.10 -1.79
C THR A 21 -10.00 -1.88 -1.49
N ILE A 22 -10.09 -2.86 -0.58
CA ILE A 22 -8.97 -3.71 -0.20
C ILE A 22 -8.41 -4.47 -1.42
N GLU A 23 -9.28 -5.05 -2.26
CA GLU A 23 -8.86 -5.81 -3.44
C GLU A 23 -8.24 -4.89 -4.51
N ALA A 24 -8.84 -3.71 -4.73
CA ALA A 24 -8.30 -2.73 -5.68
C ALA A 24 -6.91 -2.25 -5.26
N ALA A 25 -6.70 -2.00 -3.98
CA ALA A 25 -5.40 -1.62 -3.43
C ALA A 25 -4.36 -2.74 -3.58
N ALA A 26 -4.76 -3.98 -3.29
CA ALA A 26 -3.89 -5.15 -3.43
C ALA A 26 -3.53 -5.41 -4.90
N ALA A 27 -4.50 -5.36 -5.81
CA ALA A 27 -4.30 -5.54 -7.24
C ALA A 27 -3.41 -4.44 -7.83
N ALA A 28 -3.62 -3.17 -7.43
CA ALA A 28 -2.76 -2.06 -7.82
C ALA A 28 -1.34 -2.24 -7.27
N ALA A 29 -1.19 -2.66 -6.02
CA ALA A 29 0.11 -2.92 -5.41
C ALA A 29 0.85 -4.05 -6.15
N SER A 30 0.17 -5.16 -6.44
CA SER A 30 0.72 -6.27 -7.22
C SER A 30 1.05 -5.87 -8.65
N SER A 31 0.24 -5.03 -9.28
CA SER A 31 0.48 -4.55 -10.64
C SER A 31 1.68 -3.59 -10.72
N LEU A 32 1.81 -2.65 -9.77
CA LEU A 32 2.92 -1.70 -9.75
C LEU A 32 4.23 -2.29 -9.22
N TYR A 33 4.16 -3.10 -8.16
CA TYR A 33 5.33 -3.54 -7.41
C TYR A 33 5.64 -5.04 -7.55
N GLY A 34 4.74 -5.84 -8.12
CA GLY A 34 4.91 -7.28 -8.27
C GLY A 34 5.24 -7.95 -6.93
N ALA A 35 6.41 -8.60 -6.87
CA ALA A 35 6.91 -9.26 -5.66
C ALA A 35 7.07 -8.32 -4.45
N CYS A 36 7.20 -7.01 -4.67
CA CYS A 36 7.36 -6.00 -3.62
C CYS A 36 6.03 -5.41 -3.12
N ALA A 37 4.88 -5.89 -3.59
CA ALA A 37 3.55 -5.38 -3.22
C ALA A 37 3.31 -5.38 -1.71
N LYS A 38 3.69 -6.48 -1.03
CA LYS A 38 3.57 -6.59 0.44
C LYS A 38 4.38 -5.52 1.17
N THR A 39 5.60 -5.24 0.71
CA THR A 39 6.47 -4.21 1.28
C THR A 39 5.91 -2.82 1.08
N ALA A 40 5.36 -2.51 -0.11
CA ALA A 40 4.74 -1.23 -0.40
C ALA A 40 3.52 -0.96 0.49
N VAL A 41 2.66 -1.98 0.67
CA VAL A 41 1.48 -1.90 1.53
C VAL A 41 1.86 -1.80 3.01
N ALA A 42 2.85 -2.56 3.47
CA ALA A 42 3.35 -2.47 4.84
C ALA A 42 3.93 -1.07 5.12
N TRP A 43 4.61 -0.47 4.15
CA TRP A 43 5.11 0.89 4.28
C TRP A 43 3.97 1.91 4.42
N CYS A 44 2.92 1.82 3.59
CA CYS A 44 1.74 2.70 3.70
C CYS A 44 1.07 2.58 5.08
N ALA A 45 0.99 1.37 5.64
CA ALA A 45 0.50 1.17 6.99
C ALA A 45 1.37 1.92 8.02
N ILE A 46 2.69 1.77 7.96
CA ILE A 46 3.62 2.44 8.88
C ILE A 46 3.51 3.97 8.74
N HIS A 47 3.41 4.49 7.52
CA HIS A 47 3.29 5.92 7.24
C HIS A 47 1.97 6.48 7.78
N ALA A 48 0.84 5.81 7.52
CA ALA A 48 -0.46 6.15 8.07
C ALA A 48 -0.48 6.16 9.61
N ARG A 49 0.23 5.20 10.23
CA ARG A 49 0.39 5.16 11.69
C ARG A 49 1.23 6.33 12.21
N SER A 50 2.29 6.71 11.49
CA SER A 50 3.12 7.87 11.82
C SER A 50 2.35 9.18 11.71
N ASP A 51 1.45 9.28 10.75
CA ASP A 51 0.59 10.46 10.53
C ASP A 51 -0.63 10.51 11.47
N GLY A 52 -0.78 9.52 12.38
CA GLY A 52 -1.90 9.45 13.33
C GLY A 52 -3.23 8.98 12.70
N ARG A 53 -3.25 8.63 11.41
CA ARG A 53 -4.43 8.14 10.69
C ARG A 53 -4.69 6.65 10.98
N ARG A 54 -5.21 6.38 12.18
CA ARG A 54 -5.48 5.00 12.68
C ARG A 54 -6.43 4.20 11.78
N GLY A 55 -7.36 4.85 11.09
CA GLY A 55 -8.29 4.22 10.15
C GLY A 55 -7.58 3.66 8.92
N ASP A 56 -6.71 4.48 8.32
CA ASP A 56 -5.89 4.09 7.17
C ASP A 56 -4.91 2.97 7.53
N PHE A 57 -4.33 3.01 8.73
CA PHE A 57 -3.49 1.90 9.21
C PHE A 57 -4.24 0.56 9.20
N ALA A 58 -5.44 0.51 9.77
CA ALA A 58 -6.24 -0.71 9.81
C ALA A 58 -6.66 -1.17 8.40
N PHE A 59 -6.91 -0.22 7.49
CA PHE A 59 -7.17 -0.50 6.08
C PHE A 59 -5.96 -1.15 5.41
N TRP A 60 -4.77 -0.56 5.49
CA TRP A 60 -3.55 -1.10 4.87
C TRP A 60 -3.14 -2.45 5.46
N VAL A 61 -3.37 -2.70 6.74
CA VAL A 61 -3.15 -4.02 7.36
C VAL A 61 -4.09 -5.08 6.76
N ARG A 62 -5.34 -4.74 6.43
CA ARG A 62 -6.25 -5.66 5.74
C ARG A 62 -5.80 -5.93 4.30
N VAL A 63 -5.33 -4.90 3.58
CA VAL A 63 -4.72 -5.06 2.23
C VAL A 63 -3.51 -6.00 2.29
N PHE A 64 -2.65 -5.81 3.28
CA PHE A 64 -1.47 -6.66 3.47
C PHE A 64 -1.85 -8.12 3.68
N ARG A 65 -2.89 -8.37 4.49
CA ARG A 65 -3.36 -9.74 4.76
C ARG A 65 -3.99 -10.37 3.53
N HIS A 66 -4.71 -9.60 2.72
CA HIS A 66 -5.30 -10.07 1.47
C HIS A 66 -4.22 -10.50 0.46
N LEU A 67 -3.12 -9.74 0.35
CA LEU A 67 -1.95 -10.12 -0.47
C LEU A 67 -1.22 -11.38 0.04
N GLY A 68 -1.44 -11.76 1.29
CA GLY A 68 -0.81 -12.91 1.94
C GLY A 68 -1.48 -14.25 1.67
N ASP A 69 -2.76 -14.24 1.27
CA ASP A 69 -3.62 -15.42 1.15
C ASP A 69 -3.60 -16.04 -0.27
N ASP A 70 -3.07 -15.33 -1.26
CA ASP A 70 -2.90 -15.78 -2.66
C ASP A 70 -1.64 -16.67 -2.86
N GLY A 71 -1.28 -17.45 -1.83
CA GLY A 71 -0.06 -18.29 -1.78
C GLY A 71 -0.34 -19.78 -1.95
#